data_AF-A0A2I0BA71-F1
#
_entry.id   AF-A0A2I0BA71-F1
#
_cell.length_a   1.000
_cell.length_b   1.000
_cell.length_c   1.000
_cell.angle_alpha   90.00
_cell.angle_beta   90.00
_cell.angle_gamma   90.00
#
_symmetry.space_group_name_H-M   'P 1'
#
loop_
_entity.id
_entity.type
_entity.pdbx_description
1 polymer ?
#
loop_
_entity_poly.entity_id
_entity_poly.type
_entity_poly.pdbx_seq_one_letter_code
_entity_poly.pdbx_strand_id
1 'polypeptide(L)'
;MSSVLYRSIAVLGRTLVIANTLAVLVLLVCSVFGGFILSYDKVSKWWIWGFWTSPIMYAQNAIFANEFFGNSWSHVIPGSNQTLGVAILKSRGMFSEAKWYWIGIAALFGYVLVFNFLFTIALAYLKRENLPHVLVCQNSLSSSLNLKHSLNNPCSLWERPSDSI
;
A
#
# COMPACT_ATOMS: atom_id res chain seq x y z
N MET A 1 0.70 -4.80 -5.22
CA MET A 1 0.25 -4.89 -3.82
C MET A 1 0.47 -3.59 -3.04
N SER A 2 1.72 -3.13 -2.89
CA SER A 2 2.06 -1.90 -2.15
C SER A 2 1.21 -0.68 -2.51
N SER A 3 1.14 -0.32 -3.79
CA SER A 3 0.33 0.82 -4.26
C SER A 3 -1.15 0.75 -3.84
N VAL A 4 -1.76 -0.44 -3.87
CA VAL A 4 -3.17 -0.65 -3.52
C VAL A 4 -3.37 -0.55 -2.00
N LEU A 5 -2.42 -1.05 -1.20
CA LEU A 5 -2.41 -0.90 0.25
C LEU A 5 -2.31 0.58 0.64
N TYR A 6 -1.35 1.34 0.10
CA TYR A 6 -1.22 2.77 0.40
C TYR A 6 -2.44 3.57 -0.06
N ARG A 7 -3.04 3.22 -1.21
CA ARG A 7 -4.31 3.83 -1.66
C ARG A 7 -5.46 3.54 -0.69
N SER A 8 -5.56 2.33 -0.17
CA SER A 8 -6.56 1.96 0.84
C SER A 8 -6.40 2.77 2.12
N ILE A 9 -5.16 2.89 2.62
CA ILE A 9 -4.83 3.69 3.81
C ILE A 9 -5.14 5.17 3.58
N ALA A 10 -4.83 5.70 2.39
CA ALA A 10 -5.11 7.09 2.05
C ALA A 10 -6.61 7.40 2.07
N VAL A 11 -7.44 6.50 1.54
CA VAL A 11 -8.90 6.67 1.55
C VAL A 11 -9.46 6.58 2.97
N LEU A 12 -8.95 5.66 3.79
CA LEU A 12 -9.36 5.50 5.19
C LEU A 12 -8.93 6.66 6.07
N GLY A 13 -7.72 7.19 5.86
CA GLY A 13 -7.13 8.23 6.70
C GLY A 13 -7.81 9.61 6.58
N ARG A 14 -8.60 9.84 5.52
CA ARG A 14 -9.34 11.09 5.17
C ARG A 14 -8.50 12.37 5.01
N THR A 15 -7.34 12.43 5.65
CA THR A 15 -6.36 13.52 5.66
C THR A 15 -4.97 12.95 5.39
N LEU A 16 -4.11 13.77 4.78
CA LEU A 16 -2.76 13.35 4.39
C LEU A 16 -1.89 12.99 5.61
N VAL A 17 -2.00 13.74 6.70
CA VAL A 17 -1.19 13.52 7.92
C VAL A 17 -1.52 12.16 8.53
N ILE A 18 -2.79 11.86 8.76
CA ILE A 18 -3.23 10.58 9.33
C ILE A 18 -2.83 9.42 8.42
N ALA A 19 -3.08 9.57 7.11
CA ALA A 19 -2.72 8.54 6.13
C ALA A 19 -1.22 8.23 6.15
N ASN A 20 -0.36 9.23 6.20
CA ASN A 20 1.10 9.03 6.21
C ASN A 20 1.56 8.34 7.50
N THR A 21 1.08 8.78 8.67
CA THR A 21 1.44 8.16 9.95
C THR A 21 0.99 6.71 10.02
N LEU A 22 -0.25 6.41 9.60
CA LEU A 22 -0.76 5.04 9.53
C LEU A 22 0.03 4.18 8.54
N ALA A 23 0.40 4.75 7.39
CA ALA A 23 1.13 4.03 6.37
C ALA A 23 2.52 3.59 6.85
N VAL A 24 3.25 4.46 7.55
CA VAL A 24 4.55 4.13 8.15
C VAL A 24 4.39 3.05 9.24
N LEU A 25 3.36 3.17 10.09
CA LEU A 25 3.07 2.15 11.11
C LEU A 25 2.76 0.78 10.50
N VAL A 26 1.91 0.73 9.47
CA VAL A 26 1.57 -0.51 8.76
C VAL A 26 2.82 -1.12 8.11
N LEU A 27 3.66 -0.30 7.48
CA LEU A 27 4.92 -0.76 6.89
C LEU A 27 5.86 -1.36 7.94
N LEU A 28 6.02 -0.71 9.09
CA LEU A 28 6.86 -1.19 10.19
C LEU A 28 6.36 -2.54 10.71
N VAL A 29 5.05 -2.65 10.99
CA VAL A 29 4.43 -3.90 11.45
C VAL A 29 4.63 -5.02 10.42
N CYS A 30 4.34 -4.76 9.14
CA CYS A 30 4.54 -5.75 8.08
C CYS A 30 6.02 -6.18 7.97
N SER A 31 6.97 -5.25 8.19
CA SER A 31 8.41 -5.51 8.10
C SER A 31 8.90 -6.39 9.25
N VAL A 32 8.44 -6.13 10.48
CA VAL A 32 8.78 -6.96 11.66
C VAL A 32 8.33 -8.40 11.47
N PHE A 33 7.11 -8.59 10.95
CA PHE A 33 6.55 -9.91 10.65
C PHE A 33 6.98 -10.48 9.29
N GLY A 34 7.93 -9.86 8.58
CA GLY A 34 8.37 -10.33 7.26
C GLY A 34 9.16 -11.65 7.28
N GLY A 35 9.70 -12.06 8.44
CA GLY A 35 10.54 -13.26 8.54
C GLY A 35 12.04 -12.98 8.56
N PHE A 36 12.48 -11.81 8.06
CA PHE A 36 13.87 -11.40 8.16
C PHE A 36 14.26 -10.86 9.54
N ILE A 37 13.43 -9.97 10.12
CA ILE A 37 13.69 -9.36 11.44
C ILE A 37 13.37 -10.37 12.55
N LEU A 38 12.21 -11.01 12.46
CA LEU A 38 11.75 -12.03 13.39
C LEU A 38 11.62 -13.36 12.65
N SER A 39 12.52 -14.29 12.96
CA SER A 39 12.49 -15.64 12.39
C SER A 39 11.28 -16.42 12.91
N TYR A 40 10.63 -17.18 12.02
CA TYR A 40 9.41 -17.94 12.31
C TYR A 40 9.57 -18.85 13.54
N ASP A 41 10.71 -19.54 13.66
CA ASP A 41 10.98 -20.49 14.74
C ASP A 41 11.09 -19.84 16.13
N LYS A 42 11.25 -18.51 16.17
CA LYS A 42 11.38 -17.73 17.42
C LYS A 42 10.10 -16.98 17.81
N VAL A 43 9.04 -17.06 16.99
CA VAL A 43 7.75 -16.42 17.29
C VAL A 43 6.98 -17.26 18.29
N SER A 44 6.47 -16.62 19.36
CA SER A 44 5.57 -17.28 20.31
C SER A 44 4.28 -17.72 19.60
N LYS A 45 3.74 -18.89 19.98
CA LYS A 45 2.54 -19.49 19.36
C LYS A 45 1.33 -18.54 19.32
N TRP A 46 1.20 -17.66 20.32
CA TRP A 46 0.10 -16.68 20.40
C TRP A 46 0.21 -15.55 19.35
N TRP A 47 1.42 -15.20 18.93
CA TRP A 47 1.69 -14.09 17.99
C TRP A 47 1.88 -14.57 16.55
N ILE A 48 1.79 -15.88 16.30
CA ILE A 48 2.01 -16.48 14.98
C ILE A 48 1.03 -15.94 13.93
N TRP A 49 -0.17 -15.53 14.34
CA TRP A 49 -1.18 -14.97 13.43
C TRP A 49 -0.67 -13.73 12.71
N GLY A 50 0.06 -12.84 13.40
CA GLY A 50 0.66 -11.65 12.80
C GLY A 50 1.62 -11.99 11.66
N PHE A 51 2.40 -13.06 11.84
CA PHE A 51 3.28 -13.61 10.82
C PHE A 51 2.50 -14.09 9.58
N TRP A 52 1.43 -14.88 9.78
CA TRP A 52 0.59 -15.38 8.69
C TRP A 52 -0.21 -14.30 7.95
N THR A 53 -0.53 -13.18 8.60
CA THR A 53 -1.23 -12.05 7.98
C THR A 53 -0.32 -11.08 7.25
N SER A 54 1.01 -11.17 7.44
CA SER A 54 1.93 -10.22 6.82
C SER A 54 2.14 -10.53 5.33
N PRO A 55 1.82 -9.60 4.42
CA PRO A 55 2.09 -9.82 3.00
C PRO A 55 3.59 -9.84 2.67
N ILE A 56 4.42 -9.17 3.47
CA ILE A 56 5.88 -9.13 3.26
C ILE A 56 6.49 -10.51 3.50
N MET A 57 5.93 -11.30 4.43
CA MET A 57 6.38 -12.66 4.69
C MET A 57 6.26 -13.55 3.45
N TYR A 58 5.14 -13.47 2.72
CA TYR A 58 4.92 -14.24 1.51
C TYR A 58 5.85 -13.80 0.38
N ALA A 59 6.10 -12.48 0.27
CA ALA A 59 7.05 -11.94 -0.71
C ALA A 59 8.49 -12.40 -0.43
N GLN A 60 8.95 -12.26 0.81
CA GLN A 60 10.33 -12.62 1.18
C GLN A 60 10.57 -14.11 1.00
N ASN A 61 9.64 -14.97 1.46
CA ASN A 61 9.77 -16.42 1.27
C ASN A 61 9.79 -16.83 -0.21
N ALA A 62 9.01 -16.17 -1.08
CA ALA A 62 9.06 -16.44 -2.52
C ALA A 62 10.38 -16.02 -3.16
N ILE A 63 10.93 -14.86 -2.78
CA ILE A 63 12.24 -14.40 -3.25
C ILE A 63 13.33 -15.37 -2.79
N PHE A 64 13.33 -15.76 -1.53
CA PHE A 64 14.32 -16.70 -1.01
C PHE A 64 14.21 -18.08 -1.66
N ALA A 65 13.00 -18.57 -1.91
CA ALA A 65 12.80 -19.81 -2.68
C ALA A 65 13.27 -19.65 -4.15
N ASN A 66 13.18 -18.47 -4.74
CA ASN A 66 13.70 -18.23 -6.09
C ASN A 66 15.25 -18.22 -6.12
N GLU A 67 15.88 -17.52 -5.17
CA GLU A 67 17.32 -17.32 -5.16
C GLU A 67 18.10 -18.56 -4.71
N PHE A 68 17.71 -19.15 -3.58
CA PHE A 68 18.51 -20.22 -2.93
C PHE A 68 18.32 -21.60 -3.56
N PHE A 69 17.34 -21.76 -4.46
CA PHE A 69 17.20 -22.94 -5.31
C PHE A 69 17.91 -22.79 -6.67
N GLY A 70 18.52 -21.63 -6.94
CA GLY A 70 19.29 -21.43 -8.15
C GLY A 70 20.57 -22.27 -8.19
N ASN A 71 21.08 -22.53 -9.40
CA ASN A 71 22.27 -23.35 -9.63
C ASN A 71 23.52 -22.85 -8.89
N SER A 72 23.64 -21.54 -8.64
CA SER A 72 24.75 -20.95 -7.87
C SER A 72 24.78 -21.41 -6.40
N TRP A 73 23.63 -21.84 -5.86
CA TRP A 73 23.47 -22.27 -4.46
C TRP A 73 23.27 -23.79 -4.31
N SER A 74 23.28 -24.55 -5.41
CA SER A 74 23.07 -26.00 -5.44
C SER A 74 24.32 -26.82 -5.09
N HIS A 75 25.38 -26.18 -4.57
CA HIS A 75 26.58 -26.85 -4.11
C HIS A 75 26.27 -27.69 -2.86
N VAL A 76 26.63 -28.97 -2.90
CA VAL A 76 26.43 -29.88 -1.76
C VAL A 76 27.54 -29.64 -0.74
N ILE A 77 27.15 -29.49 0.52
CA ILE A 77 28.12 -29.27 1.61
C ILE A 77 28.85 -30.61 1.89
N PRO A 78 30.19 -30.63 1.96
CA PRO A 78 30.93 -31.84 2.31
C PRO A 78 30.45 -32.40 3.66
N GLY A 79 29.94 -33.65 3.66
CA GLY A 79 29.39 -34.28 4.87
C GLY A 79 27.88 -34.11 5.10
N SER A 80 27.14 -33.51 4.17
CA SER A 80 25.68 -33.40 4.23
C SER A 80 25.04 -33.69 2.87
N ASN A 81 23.82 -34.25 2.86
CA ASN A 81 23.02 -34.45 1.64
C ASN A 81 22.18 -33.21 1.27
N GLN A 82 22.45 -32.05 1.86
CA GLN A 82 21.72 -30.80 1.59
C GLN A 82 22.57 -29.82 0.78
N THR A 83 21.92 -29.12 -0.15
CA THR A 83 22.51 -27.99 -0.87
C THR A 83 22.75 -26.82 0.08
N LEU A 84 23.78 -26.02 -0.19
CA LEU A 84 24.14 -24.84 0.57
C LEU A 84 22.96 -23.87 0.76
N GLY A 85 22.17 -23.62 -0.30
CA GLY A 85 21.00 -22.75 -0.24
C GLY A 85 19.95 -23.20 0.80
N VAL A 86 19.63 -24.50 0.83
CA VAL A 86 18.71 -25.09 1.81
C VAL A 86 19.25 -24.99 3.25
N ALA A 87 20.55 -25.20 3.44
CA ALA A 87 21.17 -25.06 4.76
C ALA A 87 21.09 -23.62 5.29
N ILE A 88 21.31 -22.63 4.42
CA ILE A 88 21.17 -21.20 4.75
C ILE A 88 19.71 -20.87 5.10
N LEU A 89 18.75 -21.32 4.29
CA LEU A 89 17.32 -21.12 4.55
C LEU A 89 16.90 -21.68 5.91
N LYS A 90 17.30 -22.92 6.22
CA LYS A 90 17.03 -23.53 7.53
C LYS A 90 17.69 -22.77 8.68
N SER A 91 18.94 -22.33 8.52
CA SER A 91 19.64 -21.58 9.58
C SER A 91 18.97 -20.24 9.90
N ARG A 92 18.29 -19.64 8.92
CA ARG A 92 17.52 -18.39 9.08
C ARG A 92 16.08 -18.63 9.56
N GLY A 93 15.66 -19.88 9.72
CA GLY A 93 14.29 -20.25 10.08
C GLY A 93 13.28 -19.86 9.01
N MET A 94 13.67 -19.99 7.74
CA MET A 94 12.85 -19.71 6.57
C MET A 94 12.46 -21.01 5.89
N PHE A 95 11.31 -21.01 5.22
CA PHE A 95 10.78 -22.23 4.63
C PHE A 95 11.64 -22.71 3.47
N SER A 96 12.07 -23.97 3.54
CA SER A 96 13.01 -24.58 2.61
C SER A 96 12.34 -25.36 1.49
N GLU A 97 11.04 -25.17 1.25
CA GLU A 97 10.30 -25.94 0.24
C GLU A 97 9.95 -25.07 -0.98
N ALA A 98 10.23 -25.58 -2.18
CA ALA A 98 9.97 -24.87 -3.44
C ALA A 98 8.49 -24.48 -3.65
N LYS A 99 7.54 -25.18 -3.01
CA LYS A 99 6.10 -24.85 -3.04
C LYS A 99 5.80 -23.42 -2.54
N TRP A 100 6.66 -22.87 -1.67
CA TRP A 100 6.47 -21.53 -1.12
C TRP A 100 6.62 -20.42 -2.14
N TYR A 101 7.29 -20.69 -3.26
CA TYR A 101 7.32 -19.78 -4.42
C TYR A 101 5.90 -19.54 -4.96
N TRP A 102 5.18 -20.62 -5.28
CA TRP A 102 3.83 -20.55 -5.81
C TRP A 102 2.81 -20.02 -4.81
N ILE A 103 2.94 -20.42 -3.54
CA ILE A 103 2.11 -19.90 -2.45
C ILE A 103 2.30 -18.39 -2.30
N GLY A 104 3.55 -17.91 -2.37
CA GLY A 104 3.86 -16.49 -2.29
C GLY A 104 3.25 -15.69 -3.45
N ILE A 105 3.35 -16.19 -4.68
CA ILE A 105 2.72 -15.55 -5.85
C ILE A 105 1.19 -15.48 -5.69
N ALA A 106 0.56 -16.61 -5.34
CA ALA A 106 -0.89 -16.67 -5.15
C ALA A 106 -1.36 -15.74 -4.02
N ALA A 107 -0.64 -15.71 -2.89
CA ALA A 107 -0.94 -14.83 -1.77
C ALA A 107 -0.81 -13.35 -2.17
N LEU A 108 0.27 -12.96 -2.84
CA LEU A 108 0.48 -11.57 -3.29
C LEU A 108 -0.61 -11.10 -4.25
N PHE A 109 -1.03 -11.97 -5.17
CA PHE A 109 -2.16 -11.68 -6.05
C PHE A 109 -3.46 -11.55 -5.27
N GLY A 110 -3.72 -12.45 -4.32
CA GLY A 110 -4.86 -12.38 -3.40
C GLY A 110 -4.90 -11.07 -2.62
N TYR A 111 -3.77 -10.61 -2.05
CA TYR A 111 -3.69 -9.32 -1.35
C TYR A 111 -4.00 -8.14 -2.27
N VAL A 112 -3.56 -8.18 -3.54
CA VAL A 112 -3.93 -7.14 -4.51
C VAL A 112 -5.44 -7.07 -4.67
N LEU A 113 -6.12 -8.21 -4.85
CA LEU A 113 -7.57 -8.26 -5.00
C LEU A 113 -8.28 -7.78 -3.73
N VAL A 114 -7.87 -8.27 -2.56
CA VAL A 114 -8.46 -7.91 -1.27
C VAL A 114 -8.35 -6.40 -1.02
N PHE A 115 -7.15 -5.82 -1.14
CA PHE A 115 -6.98 -4.39 -0.93
C PHE A 115 -7.71 -3.56 -2.01
N ASN A 116 -7.82 -4.05 -3.24
CA ASN A 116 -8.55 -3.36 -4.29
C ASN A 116 -10.07 -3.34 -4.01
N PHE A 117 -10.60 -4.46 -3.52
CA PHE A 117 -12.00 -4.56 -3.09
C PHE A 117 -12.28 -3.67 -1.88
N LEU A 118 -11.41 -3.72 -0.86
CA LEU A 118 -11.50 -2.84 0.31
C LEU A 118 -11.43 -1.36 -0.08
N PHE A 119 -10.54 -1.00 -1.01
CA PHE A 119 -10.45 0.36 -1.55
C PHE A 119 -11.74 0.78 -2.25
N THR A 120 -12.31 -0.09 -3.07
CA THR A 120 -13.56 0.18 -3.80
C THR A 120 -14.74 0.34 -2.85
N ILE A 121 -14.87 -0.54 -1.86
CA ILE A 121 -15.85 -0.44 -0.78
C ILE A 121 -15.65 0.85 0.00
N ALA A 122 -14.42 1.14 0.41
CA ALA A 122 -14.12 2.34 1.17
C ALA A 122 -14.61 3.57 0.40
N LEU A 123 -14.31 3.69 -0.89
CA LEU A 123 -14.83 4.78 -1.72
C LEU A 123 -16.36 4.79 -1.86
N ALA A 124 -17.00 3.62 -1.94
CA ALA A 124 -18.45 3.52 -2.08
C ALA A 124 -19.21 3.99 -0.82
N TYR A 125 -18.71 3.66 0.38
CA TYR A 125 -19.38 3.98 1.64
C TYR A 125 -18.92 5.31 2.24
N LEU A 126 -17.66 5.69 2.02
CA LEU A 126 -17.10 6.91 2.59
C LEU A 126 -17.50 8.11 1.75
N LYS A 127 -18.61 8.77 2.14
CA LYS A 127 -19.02 10.06 1.57
C LYS A 127 -17.83 11.03 1.61
N ARG A 128 -17.54 11.68 0.47
CA ARG A 128 -16.43 12.63 0.35
C ARG A 128 -16.79 13.90 1.12
N GLU A 129 -16.27 14.03 2.33
CA GLU A 129 -16.51 15.19 3.20
C GLU A 129 -15.85 16.48 2.68
N ASN A 130 -14.94 16.38 1.70
CA ASN A 130 -14.16 17.49 1.16
C ASN A 130 -14.87 18.34 0.08
N LEU A 131 -16.21 18.37 0.06
CA LEU A 131 -16.93 19.28 -0.84
C LEU A 131 -16.77 20.79 -0.51
N PRO A 132 -16.45 21.27 0.72
CA PRO A 132 -16.36 22.72 0.93
C PRO A 132 -15.09 23.35 0.34
N HIS A 133 -13.92 22.72 0.41
CA HIS A 133 -12.67 23.32 -0.12
C HIS A 133 -12.61 23.34 -1.65
N VAL A 134 -13.16 22.31 -2.31
CA VAL A 134 -13.22 22.28 -3.78
C VAL A 134 -14.24 23.30 -4.28
N LEU A 135 -15.38 23.47 -3.60
CA LEU A 135 -16.34 24.52 -3.92
C LEU A 135 -15.75 25.92 -3.65
N VAL A 136 -15.03 26.13 -2.55
CA VAL A 136 -14.37 27.42 -2.26
C VAL A 136 -13.32 27.76 -3.33
N CYS A 137 -12.53 26.79 -3.78
CA CYS A 137 -11.51 27.00 -4.81
C CYS A 137 -12.13 27.17 -6.22
N GLN A 138 -13.18 26.41 -6.53
CA GLN A 138 -13.98 26.60 -7.75
C GLN A 138 -14.61 27.99 -7.78
N ASN A 139 -15.14 28.44 -6.63
CA ASN A 139 -15.76 29.75 -6.48
C ASN A 139 -14.73 30.88 -6.56
N SER A 140 -13.52 30.71 -6.02
CA SER A 140 -12.44 31.70 -6.14
C SER A 140 -11.86 31.76 -7.56
N LEU A 141 -11.77 30.62 -8.25
CA LEU A 141 -11.32 30.56 -9.63
C LEU A 141 -12.38 31.13 -10.60
N SER A 142 -13.66 30.82 -10.38
CA SER A 142 -14.75 31.37 -11.20
C SER A 142 -14.91 32.87 -10.98
N SER A 143 -14.80 33.37 -9.75
CA SER A 143 -14.83 34.81 -9.47
C SER A 143 -13.63 35.55 -10.07
N SER A 144 -12.43 34.98 -10.04
CA SER A 144 -11.27 35.57 -10.72
C SER A 144 -11.38 35.54 -12.25
N LEU A 145 -11.96 34.50 -12.85
CA LEU A 145 -12.26 34.44 -14.29
C LEU A 145 -13.34 35.45 -14.69
N ASN A 146 -14.41 35.58 -13.90
CA ASN A 146 -15.47 36.56 -14.12
C ASN A 146 -14.96 38.00 -14.00
N LEU A 147 -14.08 38.26 -13.03
CA LEU A 147 -13.45 39.57 -12.86
C LEU A 147 -12.53 39.89 -14.03
N LYS A 148 -11.75 38.91 -14.50
CA LYS A 148 -10.88 39.06 -15.68
C LYS A 148 -11.69 39.26 -16.97
N HIS A 149 -12.84 38.62 -17.10
CA HIS A 149 -13.75 38.80 -18.23
C HIS A 149 -14.42 40.20 -18.19
N SER A 150 -14.84 40.67 -17.02
CA SER A 150 -15.45 42.00 -16.84
C SER A 150 -14.45 43.13 -17.08
N LEU A 151 -13.18 42.95 -16.69
CA LEU A 151 -12.10 43.89 -17.00
C LEU A 151 -11.76 43.92 -18.50
N ASN A 152 -11.89 42.80 -19.20
CA ASN A 152 -11.66 42.73 -20.65
C ASN A 152 -12.84 43.28 -21.49
N ASN A 153 -14.01 43.50 -20.89
CA ASN A 153 -15.19 44.08 -21.52
C ASN A 153 -15.67 45.32 -20.72
N PRO A 154 -14.93 46.45 -20.76
CA PRO A 154 -15.15 47.59 -19.88
C PRO A 154 -16.51 48.30 -20.04
N CYS A 155 -17.26 48.03 -21.12
CA CYS A 155 -18.60 48.59 -21.33
C CYS A 155 -19.67 48.00 -20.38
N SER A 156 -19.52 46.78 -19.85
CA SER A 156 -20.54 46.15 -19.00
C SER A 156 -20.47 46.56 -17.51
N LEU A 157 -19.44 47.30 -17.10
CA LEU A 157 -19.26 47.76 -15.71
C LEU A 157 -20.04 49.04 -15.37
N TRP A 158 -20.71 49.65 -16.34
CA TRP A 158 -21.39 50.96 -16.19
C TRP A 158 -22.92 50.89 -16.27
N GLU A 159 -23.50 49.70 -16.50
CA GLU A 159 -24.95 49.49 -16.38
C GLU A 159 -25.31 49.34 -14.89
N ARG A 160 -25.50 50.48 -14.20
CA ARG A 160 -26.27 50.49 -12.94
C ARG A 160 -27.70 50.03 -13.24
N PRO A 161 -28.37 49.30 -12.33
CA PRO A 161 -29.81 49.15 -12.42
C PRO A 161 -30.41 50.56 -12.39
N SER A 162 -31.14 50.92 -13.44
CA SER A 162 -32.03 52.07 -13.40
C SER A 162 -33.19 51.66 -12.52
N ASP A 163 -33.16 52.14 -11.27
CA ASP A 163 -34.30 52.08 -10.37
C ASP A 163 -35.52 52.64 -11.11
N SER A 164 -36.49 51.76 -11.35
CA SER A 164 -37.79 52.09 -11.94
C SER A 164 -38.72 52.44 -10.78
N ILE A 165 -38.85 53.76 -10.58
CA ILE A 165 -39.95 54.54 -9.97
C ILE A 165 -40.49 54.04 -8.62
#